data_AF-A0A9W5UZX5-F1
#
_entry.id   AF-A0A9W5UZX5-F1
#
_cell.length_a   1.000
_cell.length_b   1.000
_cell.length_c   1.000
_cell.angle_alpha   90.00
_cell.angle_beta   90.00
_cell.angle_gamma   90.00
#
_symmetry.space_group_name_H-M   'P 1'
#
loop_
_entity.id
_entity.type
_entity.pdbx_description
1 polymer ?
#
loop_
_entity_poly.entity_id
_entity_poly.type
_entity_poly.pdbx_seq_one_letter_code
_entity_poly.pdbx_strand_id
1 'polypeptide(L)'
;MQQTQQVMLKLRQPNGKWKVFYMPNFISGLAARSAAQMADRLKEDDVPFEVIEEGAAFVTEVYRHTFTEEEFLAGTHSQYLAVVLFAVCQAVLGKVNEAAALLEQVYEVQDKKKTYRRNHQKKNRQHSNKS
;
A
#
# COMPACT_ATOMS: atom_id res chain seq x y z
N MET A 1 19.17 21.33 4.47
CA MET A 1 19.28 19.87 4.32
C MET A 1 17.92 19.37 3.88
N GLN A 2 17.76 18.85 2.66
CA GLN A 2 16.51 18.22 2.26
C GLN A 2 16.36 16.95 3.10
N GLN A 3 15.34 16.87 3.96
CA GLN A 3 14.99 15.59 4.56
C GLN A 3 14.70 14.64 3.40
N THR A 4 15.54 13.62 3.22
CA THR A 4 15.24 12.49 2.33
C THR A 4 13.98 11.85 2.87
N GLN A 5 12.83 12.23 2.31
CA GLN A 5 11.56 11.64 2.62
C GLN A 5 11.66 10.17 2.19
N GLN A 6 11.61 9.22 3.11
CA GLN A 6 11.62 7.81 2.74
C GLN A 6 10.18 7.34 2.54
N VAL A 7 9.93 6.63 1.44
CA VAL A 7 8.63 6.04 1.18
C VAL A 7 8.40 4.87 2.15
N MET A 8 7.32 4.99 2.92
CA MET A 8 6.91 4.00 3.92
C MET A 8 5.76 3.15 3.37
N LEU A 9 6.02 1.86 3.17
CA LEU A 9 4.99 0.88 2.86
C LEU A 9 4.46 0.30 4.17
N LYS A 10 3.14 0.34 4.38
CA LYS A 10 2.47 -0.26 5.55
C LYS A 10 1.64 -1.45 5.08
N LEU A 11 1.89 -2.62 5.67
CA LEU A 11 1.10 -3.83 5.43
C LEU A 11 0.37 -4.24 6.70
N ARG A 12 -0.88 -4.66 6.52
CA ARG A 12 -1.71 -5.17 7.58
C ARG A 12 -1.27 -6.59 7.93
N GLN A 13 -0.95 -6.82 9.20
CA GLN A 13 -0.59 -8.14 9.68
C GLN A 13 -1.84 -8.95 10.04
N PRO A 14 -1.77 -10.30 10.11
CA PRO A 14 -2.91 -11.14 10.53
C PRO A 14 -3.45 -10.78 11.92
N ASN A 15 -2.60 -10.29 12.82
CA ASN A 15 -2.98 -9.79 14.14
C ASN A 15 -3.73 -8.43 14.11
N GLY A 16 -3.96 -7.88 12.92
CA GLY A 16 -4.64 -6.62 12.72
C GLY A 16 -3.82 -5.37 13.05
N LYS A 17 -2.51 -5.48 13.28
CA LYS A 17 -1.59 -4.34 13.42
C LYS A 17 -0.97 -3.98 12.07
N TRP A 18 -0.49 -2.75 11.96
CA TRP A 18 0.29 -2.29 10.81
C TRP A 18 1.78 -2.60 11.05
N LYS A 19 2.46 -3.14 10.04
CA LYS A 19 3.92 -3.26 9.98
C LYS A 19 4.44 -2.32 8.90
N VAL A 20 5.48 -1.55 9.22
CA VAL A 20 6.06 -0.54 8.32
C VAL A 20 7.34 -1.12 7.70
N PHE A 21 7.49 -0.91 6.40
CA PHE A 21 8.65 -1.30 5.61
C PHE A 21 9.20 -0.05 4.91
N TYR A 22 10.52 0.07 4.92
CA TYR A 22 11.23 1.20 4.33
C TYR A 22 11.90 0.78 3.05
N MET A 23 11.78 1.61 2.01
CA MET A 23 12.46 1.37 0.75
C MET A 23 13.98 1.46 0.93
N PRO A 24 14.79 0.58 0.30
CA PRO A 24 16.24 0.67 0.38
C PRO A 24 16.79 1.97 -0.20
N ASN A 25 17.91 2.46 0.36
CA ASN A 25 18.57 3.68 -0.10
C ASN A 25 19.18 3.56 -1.51
N PHE A 26 19.55 2.34 -1.92
CA PHE A 26 20.10 2.09 -3.25
C PHE A 26 19.10 1.24 -4.05
N ILE A 27 18.70 1.80 -5.19
CA ILE A 27 17.81 1.22 -6.19
C ILE A 27 18.61 1.13 -7.49
N SER A 28 18.62 -0.05 -8.12
CA SER A 28 19.35 -0.26 -9.37
C SER A 28 18.61 0.36 -10.56
N GLY A 29 19.34 0.68 -11.63
CA GLY A 29 18.71 1.10 -12.89
C GLY A 29 17.81 0.02 -13.52
N LEU A 30 18.08 -1.26 -13.23
CA LEU A 30 17.20 -2.36 -13.63
C LEU A 30 15.86 -2.30 -12.92
N ALA A 31 15.85 -2.06 -11.61
CA ALA A 31 14.62 -1.87 -10.86
C ALA A 31 13.83 -0.65 -11.36
N ALA A 32 14.52 0.44 -11.72
CA ALA A 32 13.89 1.61 -12.32
C ALA A 32 13.25 1.31 -13.69
N ARG A 33 13.92 0.51 -14.53
CA ARG A 33 13.34 0.05 -15.81
C ARG A 33 12.06 -0.76 -15.59
N SER A 34 12.10 -1.74 -14.68
CA SER A 34 10.94 -2.57 -14.35
C SER A 34 9.80 -1.73 -13.76
N ALA A 35 10.12 -0.78 -12.88
CA ALA A 35 9.14 0.15 -12.33
C ALA A 35 8.45 1.01 -13.40
N ALA A 36 9.19 1.49 -14.41
CA ALA A 36 8.59 2.27 -15.50
C ALA A 36 7.57 1.44 -16.29
N GLN A 37 7.94 0.20 -16.66
CA GLN A 37 7.06 -0.71 -17.41
C GLN A 37 5.83 -1.10 -16.58
N MET A 38 6.03 -1.39 -15.30
CA MET A 38 4.94 -1.73 -14.37
C MET A 38 4.01 -0.54 -14.15
N ALA A 39 4.54 0.67 -13.97
CA ALA A 39 3.75 1.87 -13.77
C ALA A 39 2.85 2.19 -14.95
N ASP A 40 3.26 1.88 -16.19
CA ASP A 40 2.41 2.10 -17.36
C ASP A 40 1.22 1.14 -17.41
N ARG A 41 1.43 -0.14 -17.09
CA ARG A 41 0.35 -1.14 -17.02
C ARG A 41 -0.63 -0.87 -15.87
N LEU A 42 -0.14 -0.32 -14.76
CA LEU A 42 -0.95 0.00 -13.57
C LEU A 42 -1.79 1.28 -13.71
N LYS A 43 -1.62 2.08 -14.78
CA LYS A 43 -2.44 3.27 -15.06
C LYS A 43 -3.78 2.95 -15.71
N GLU A 44 -3.95 1.73 -16.20
CA GLU A 44 -5.17 1.31 -16.88
C GLU A 44 -6.35 1.25 -15.90
N ASP A 45 -7.56 1.56 -16.38
CA ASP A 45 -8.76 1.55 -15.53
C ASP A 45 -9.14 0.12 -15.08
N ASP A 46 -8.81 -0.88 -15.90
CA ASP A 46 -9.09 -2.30 -15.63
C ASP A 46 -7.78 -3.10 -15.60
N VAL A 47 -7.04 -2.97 -14.50
CA VAL A 47 -5.77 -3.67 -14.30
C VAL A 47 -6.04 -5.18 -14.10
N PRO A 48 -5.55 -6.06 -14.98
CA PRO A 48 -5.70 -7.51 -14.80
C PRO A 48 -4.99 -7.98 -13.53
N PHE A 49 -5.54 -9.00 -12.87
CA PHE A 49 -4.97 -9.51 -11.63
C PHE A 49 -3.55 -10.08 -11.82
N GLU A 50 -3.22 -10.62 -13.00
CA GLU A 50 -1.86 -11.04 -13.35
C GLU A 50 -0.84 -9.90 -13.20
N VAL A 51 -1.21 -8.67 -13.60
CA VAL A 51 -0.36 -7.47 -13.41
C VAL A 51 -0.17 -7.16 -11.91
N ILE A 52 -1.18 -7.44 -11.09
CA ILE A 52 -1.11 -7.26 -9.63
C ILE A 52 -0.16 -8.28 -9.01
N GLU A 53 -0.19 -9.54 -9.46
CA GLU A 53 0.73 -10.60 -9.01
C GLU A 53 2.17 -10.26 -9.40
N GLU A 54 2.41 -9.90 -10.66
CA GLU A 54 3.74 -9.44 -11.11
C GLU A 54 4.22 -8.21 -10.33
N GLY A 55 3.31 -7.27 -10.05
CA GLY A 55 3.59 -6.11 -9.23
C GLY A 55 3.97 -6.50 -7.80
N ALA A 56 3.28 -7.47 -7.20
CA ALA A 56 3.60 -7.96 -5.86
C ALA A 56 5.00 -8.57 -5.82
N ALA A 57 5.36 -9.41 -6.79
CA ALA A 57 6.70 -9.97 -6.93
C ALA A 57 7.76 -8.85 -7.03
N PHE A 58 7.54 -7.88 -7.91
CA PHE A 58 8.43 -6.72 -8.06
C PHE A 58 8.61 -5.94 -6.76
N VAL A 59 7.51 -5.65 -6.05
CA VAL A 59 7.58 -4.92 -4.78
C VAL A 59 8.35 -5.70 -3.73
N THR A 60 8.18 -7.03 -3.63
CA THR A 60 8.98 -7.82 -2.67
C THR A 60 10.47 -7.77 -2.99
N GLU A 61 10.85 -7.80 -4.28
CA GLU A 61 12.24 -7.69 -4.73
C GLU A 61 12.83 -6.32 -4.37
N VAL A 62 12.11 -5.23 -4.66
CA VAL A 62 12.51 -3.85 -4.31
C VAL A 62 12.74 -3.72 -2.80
N TYR A 63 11.91 -4.37 -1.99
CA TYR A 63 12.04 -4.39 -0.52
C TYR A 63 12.93 -5.53 0.00
N ARG A 64 13.76 -6.14 -0.86
CA ARG A 64 14.77 -7.16 -0.54
C ARG A 64 14.19 -8.35 0.23
N HIS A 65 12.98 -8.77 -0.15
CA HIS A 65 12.26 -9.90 0.44
C HIS A 65 12.08 -9.78 1.96
N THR A 66 11.90 -8.56 2.48
CA THR A 66 11.54 -8.34 3.90
C THR A 66 10.11 -8.78 4.23
N PHE A 67 9.31 -9.06 3.20
CA PHE A 67 7.99 -9.71 3.24
C PHE A 67 7.77 -10.52 1.94
N THR A 68 6.79 -11.42 1.94
CA THR A 68 6.41 -12.24 0.78
C THR A 68 5.30 -11.60 -0.05
N GLU A 69 5.08 -12.11 -1.26
CA GLU A 69 3.98 -11.67 -2.14
C GLU A 69 2.62 -11.91 -1.47
N GLU A 70 2.45 -13.06 -0.82
CA GLU A 70 1.24 -13.38 -0.05
C GLU A 70 1.03 -12.40 1.10
N GLU A 71 2.10 -12.04 1.83
CA GLU A 71 2.01 -11.03 2.90
C GLU A 71 1.63 -9.65 2.37
N PHE A 72 2.09 -9.29 1.16
CA PHE A 72 1.70 -8.05 0.49
C PHE A 72 0.23 -8.07 0.09
N LEU A 73 -0.22 -9.13 -0.59
CA LEU A 73 -1.59 -9.29 -1.10
C LEU A 73 -2.60 -9.39 0.06
N ALA A 74 -2.29 -10.14 1.11
CA ALA A 74 -3.13 -10.24 2.31
C ALA A 74 -3.10 -8.97 3.16
N GLY A 75 -1.96 -8.28 3.18
CA GLY A 75 -1.73 -7.07 3.97
C GLY A 75 -2.24 -5.78 3.33
N THR A 76 -2.65 -5.83 2.06
CA THR A 76 -3.15 -4.69 1.31
C THR A 76 -4.61 -4.91 0.94
N HIS A 77 -5.47 -3.93 1.22
CA HIS A 77 -6.87 -4.04 0.86
C HIS A 77 -7.04 -4.05 -0.67
N SER A 78 -7.81 -5.01 -1.20
CA SER A 78 -7.90 -5.32 -2.64
C SER A 78 -8.13 -4.09 -3.54
N GLN A 79 -9.04 -3.20 -3.15
CA GLN A 79 -9.36 -1.94 -3.86
C GLN A 79 -8.16 -1.00 -4.06
N TYR A 80 -7.06 -1.17 -3.32
CA TYR A 80 -5.89 -0.30 -3.38
C TYR A 80 -4.63 -1.02 -3.88
N LEU A 81 -4.71 -2.29 -4.28
CA LEU A 81 -3.54 -3.04 -4.73
C LEU A 81 -2.81 -2.32 -5.87
N ALA A 82 -3.53 -1.97 -6.94
CA ALA A 82 -2.96 -1.25 -8.08
C ALA A 82 -2.33 0.09 -7.67
N VAL A 83 -3.02 0.88 -6.84
CA VAL A 83 -2.54 2.20 -6.38
C VAL A 83 -1.28 2.09 -5.52
N VAL A 84 -1.23 1.11 -4.61
CA VAL A 84 -0.06 0.88 -3.75
C VAL A 84 1.14 0.43 -4.60
N LEU A 85 0.93 -0.50 -5.53
CA LEU A 85 1.97 -0.94 -6.47
C LEU A 85 2.47 0.23 -7.32
N PHE A 86 1.56 1.04 -7.84
CA PHE A 86 1.88 2.22 -8.65
C PHE A 86 2.70 3.23 -7.86
N ALA A 87 2.32 3.51 -6.60
CA ALA A 87 3.05 4.40 -5.73
C ALA A 87 4.47 3.89 -5.46
N VAL A 88 4.66 2.58 -5.24
CA VAL A 88 6.00 2.00 -5.11
C VAL A 88 6.80 2.18 -6.40
N CYS A 89 6.19 1.98 -7.57
CA CYS A 89 6.86 2.24 -8.85
C CYS A 89 7.28 3.72 -8.98
N GLN A 90 6.42 4.68 -8.63
CA GLN A 90 6.79 6.10 -8.63
C GLN A 90 7.96 6.40 -7.69
N ALA A 91 8.00 5.76 -6.52
CA ALA A 91 9.10 5.91 -5.56
C ALA A 91 10.43 5.40 -6.14
N VAL A 92 10.43 4.23 -6.78
CA VAL A 92 11.60 3.65 -7.45
C VAL A 92 12.09 4.56 -8.59
N LEU A 93 11.18 5.25 -9.27
CA LEU A 93 11.48 6.25 -10.31
C LEU A 93 11.90 7.63 -9.75
N GLY A 94 12.07 7.78 -8.44
CA GLY A 94 12.53 9.01 -7.79
C GLY A 94 11.44 10.04 -7.50
N LYS A 95 10.17 9.75 -7.80
CA LYS A 95 9.02 10.61 -7.47
C LYS A 95 8.50 10.32 -6.06
N VAL A 96 9.41 10.49 -5.11
CA VAL A 96 9.23 10.10 -3.70
C VAL A 96 8.06 10.82 -3.04
N ASN A 97 7.88 12.12 -3.32
CA ASN A 97 6.82 12.92 -2.70
C ASN A 97 5.42 12.51 -3.18
N GLU A 98 5.28 12.25 -4.48
CA GLU A 98 4.03 11.76 -5.08
C GLU A 98 3.67 10.38 -4.53
N ALA A 99 4.65 9.48 -4.47
CA ALA A 99 4.48 8.15 -3.92
C ALA A 99 4.05 8.18 -2.44
N ALA A 100 4.71 9.01 -1.62
CA ALA A 100 4.37 9.16 -0.22
C ALA A 100 2.94 9.68 -0.02
N ALA A 101 2.54 10.69 -0.80
CA ALA A 101 1.19 11.24 -0.74
C ALA A 101 0.11 10.22 -1.12
N LEU A 102 0.34 9.42 -2.17
CA LEU A 102 -0.58 8.35 -2.59
C LEU A 102 -0.74 7.29 -1.50
N LEU A 103 0.36 6.82 -0.92
CA LEU A 103 0.32 5.83 0.15
C LEU A 103 -0.38 6.36 1.40
N GLU A 104 -0.12 7.61 1.78
CA GLU A 104 -0.77 8.24 2.93
C GLU A 104 -2.29 8.35 2.74
N GLN A 105 -2.76 8.78 1.56
CA GLN A 105 -4.18 8.80 1.23
C GLN A 105 -4.82 7.41 1.35
N VAL A 106 -4.16 6.37 0.82
CA VAL A 106 -4.63 4.98 0.94
C VAL A 106 -4.75 4.56 2.40
N TYR A 107 -3.75 4.84 3.23
CA TYR A 107 -3.76 4.45 4.65
C TYR A 107 -4.79 5.22 5.47
N GLU A 108 -4.96 6.52 5.23
CA GLU A 108 -5.97 7.31 5.92
C GLU A 108 -7.39 6.77 5.70
N VAL A 109 -7.73 6.42 4.45
CA VAL A 109 -9.05 5.89 4.11
C VAL A 109 -9.28 4.52 4.77
N GLN A 110 -8.24 3.69 4.85
CA GLN A 110 -8.32 2.39 5.50
C GLN A 110 -8.51 2.50 7.03
N ASP A 111 -7.93 3.51 7.68
CA ASP A 111 -8.12 3.72 9.12
C ASP A 111 -9.48 4.39 9.45
N LYS A 112 -10.00 5.28 8.59
CA LYS A 112 -11.30 5.97 8.81
C LYS A 112 -12.50 5.00 8.83
N LYS A 113 -12.48 3.89 8.06
CA LYS A 113 -13.55 2.87 8.09
C LYS A 113 -13.73 2.20 9.45
N LYS A 114 -12.70 2.17 10.32
CA LYS A 114 -12.82 1.64 11.70
C LYS A 114 -13.63 2.54 12.62
N THR A 115 -13.53 3.85 12.46
CA THR A 115 -14.21 4.83 13.34
C THR A 115 -15.71 4.87 13.08
N TYR A 116 -16.14 4.75 11.81
CA TYR A 116 -17.56 4.72 11.47
C TYR A 116 -18.28 3.48 12.02
N ARG A 117 -17.65 2.30 11.95
CA ARG A 117 -18.22 1.05 12.47
C ARG A 117 -18.32 1.03 14.01
N ARG A 118 -17.32 1.56 14.73
CA ARG A 118 -17.35 1.62 16.22
C ARG A 118 -18.47 2.54 16.74
N ASN A 119 -18.74 3.65 16.08
CA ASN A 119 -19.78 4.58 16.51
C ASN A 119 -21.20 4.05 16.25
N HIS A 120 -21.42 3.31 15.16
CA HIS A 120 -22.72 2.69 14.89
C HIS A 120 -23.08 1.57 15.90
N GLN A 121 -22.08 0.79 16.33
CA GLN A 121 -22.30 -0.31 17.28
C GLN A 121 -22.59 0.18 18.71
N LYS A 122 -22.06 1.35 19.11
CA LYS A 122 -22.40 1.97 20.40
C LYS A 122 -23.82 2.55 20.43
N LYS A 123 -24.33 3.05 19.30
CA LYS A 123 -25.67 3.65 19.21
C LYS A 123 -26.79 2.60 19.30
N ASN A 124 -26.59 1.42 18.72
CA ASN A 124 -27.60 0.33 18.77
C ASN A 124 -27.69 -0.38 20.13
N ARG A 125 -26.65 -0.32 20.98
CA ARG A 125 -26.72 -0.87 22.35
C ARG A 125 -27.49 0.01 23.33
N GLN A 126 -27.60 1.31 23.07
CA GLN A 126 -28.31 2.24 23.97
C GLN A 126 -29.83 2.28 23.75
N HIS A 127 -30.34 1.71 22.65
CA HIS A 127 -31.79 1.58 22.41
C HIS A 127 -32.39 0.24 22.84
N SER A 128 -31.60 -0.71 23.35
CA SER A 128 -32.11 -2.01 23.82
C SER A 128 -32.43 -2.08 25.32
N ASN A 129 -32.12 -1.03 26.11
CA ASN A 129 -32.35 -1.02 27.56
C ASN A 129 -33.46 -0.03 27.98
N LYS A 130 -34.49 0.10 27.15
CA LYS A 130 -35.76 0.73 27.52
C LYS A 130 -36.91 -0.11 26.98
N SER A 131 -37.21 -1.19 27.67
CA SER A 131 -38.51 -1.89 27.63
C SER A 131 -38.79 -2.36 29.05
#